data_AF-A0A660YNB4-F1
#
_entry.id   AF-A0A660YNB4-F1
#
_cell.length_a   1.000
_cell.length_b   1.000
_cell.length_c   1.000
_cell.angle_alpha   90.00
_cell.angle_beta   90.00
_cell.angle_gamma   90.00
#
_symmetry.space_group_name_H-M   'P 1'
#
loop_
_entity.id
_entity.type
_entity.pdbx_description
1 polymer ?
#
loop_
_entity_poly.entity_id
_entity_poly.type
_entity_poly.pdbx_seq_one_letter_code
_entity_poly.pdbx_strand_id
1 'polypeptide(L)' 'MFNKAIVRKVGPEIKNGLTTQSSGPPQWKKALMQHDNYCNTLRSLGLELFVLDSDPKLADGVFVE' A
#
# COMPACT_ATOMS: atom_id res chain seq x y z
N MET A 1 -11.58 20.66 0.99
CA MET A 1 -10.74 20.05 2.04
C MET A 1 -11.02 18.56 2.02
N PHE A 2 -10.00 17.71 1.91
CA PHE A 2 -10.18 16.25 1.92
C PHE A 2 -10.23 15.76 3.38
N ASN A 3 -11.10 14.79 3.66
CA ASN A 3 -11.29 14.24 5.01
C ASN A 3 -11.29 12.71 5.06
N LYS A 4 -11.24 12.04 3.90
CA LYS A 4 -11.30 10.58 3.77
C LYS A 4 -10.27 10.12 2.75
N ALA A 5 -9.69 8.96 2.98
CA ALA A 5 -8.89 8.25 1.99
C ALA A 5 -9.16 6.74 2.06
N ILE A 6 -9.07 6.10 0.89
CA ILE A 6 -9.11 4.64 0.77
C ILE A 6 -7.67 4.18 0.58
N VAL A 7 -7.28 3.15 1.31
CA VAL A 7 -5.97 2.49 1.17
C VAL A 7 -6.18 0.98 1.17
N ARG A 8 -5.27 0.22 0.56
CA ARG A 8 -5.25 -1.24 0.67
C ARG A 8 -3.94 -1.71 1.27
N LYS A 9 -4.00 -2.67 2.20
CA LYS A 9 -2.82 -3.27 2.83
C LYS A 9 -1.88 -3.89 1.79
N VAL A 10 -0.58 -3.83 2.08
CA VAL A 10 0.46 -4.52 1.33
C VAL A 10 0.49 -6.00 1.70
N GLY A 11 0.15 -6.89 0.76
CA GLY A 11 0.32 -8.33 0.94
C GLY A 11 1.67 -8.87 0.43
N PRO A 12 2.02 -10.13 0.78
CA PRO A 12 3.26 -10.78 0.32
C PRO A 12 3.42 -10.89 -1.20
N GLU A 13 2.30 -10.85 -1.93
CA GLU A 13 2.21 -10.89 -3.38
C GLU A 13 2.85 -9.69 -4.08
N ILE A 14 3.16 -8.60 -3.37
CA ILE A 14 3.74 -7.37 -3.95
C ILE A 14 5.06 -7.60 -4.69
N LYS A 15 5.80 -8.66 -4.35
CA LYS A 15 7.01 -9.07 -5.09
C LYS A 15 6.74 -9.48 -6.54
N ASN A 16 5.49 -9.79 -6.87
CA ASN A 16 5.03 -10.19 -8.20
C ASN A 16 4.35 -9.04 -8.95
N GLY A 17 4.39 -7.81 -8.42
CA GLY A 17 3.79 -6.64 -9.05
C GLY A 17 4.41 -6.30 -10.40
N LEU A 18 3.64 -5.62 -11.26
CA LEU A 18 4.09 -5.19 -12.58
C LEU A 18 5.22 -4.17 -12.44
N THR A 19 6.31 -4.41 -13.17
CA THR A 19 7.43 -3.46 -13.23
C THR A 19 8.14 -3.52 -14.59
N THR A 20 8.64 -2.38 -15.03
CA THR A 20 9.56 -2.25 -16.17
C THR A 20 10.99 -1.97 -15.72
N GLN A 21 11.23 -1.94 -14.40
CA GLN A 21 12.53 -1.63 -13.80
C GLN A 21 13.29 -2.90 -13.42
N SER A 22 14.61 -2.87 -13.56
CA SER A 22 15.49 -4.02 -13.25
C SER A 22 16.05 -4.02 -11.82
N SER A 23 15.47 -3.24 -10.91
CA SER A 23 15.98 -3.02 -9.53
C SER A 23 15.67 -4.16 -8.55
N GLY A 24 15.13 -5.28 -9.04
CA GLY A 24 14.65 -6.40 -8.23
C GLY A 24 13.26 -6.16 -7.63
N PRO A 25 12.62 -7.21 -7.10
CA PRO A 25 11.26 -7.13 -6.56
C PRO A 25 11.22 -6.39 -5.21
N PRO A 26 10.09 -5.77 -4.86
CA PRO A 26 9.88 -5.19 -3.53
C PRO A 26 10.07 -6.21 -2.40
N GLN A 27 10.71 -5.78 -1.32
CA GLN A 27 10.81 -6.57 -0.09
C GLN A 27 9.53 -6.36 0.75
N TRP A 28 8.69 -7.39 0.85
CA TRP A 28 7.37 -7.30 1.49
C TRP A 28 7.38 -6.62 2.87
N LYS A 29 8.25 -7.06 3.79
CA LYS A 29 8.32 -6.48 5.15
C LYS A 29 8.67 -4.99 5.13
N LYS A 30 9.56 -4.56 4.22
CA LYS A 30 9.94 -3.16 4.07
C LYS A 30 8.78 -2.34 3.49
N ALA A 31 8.10 -2.87 2.47
CA ALA A 31 6.94 -2.24 1.87
C ALA A 31 5.77 -2.11 2.86
N LEU A 32 5.55 -3.12 3.71
CA LEU A 32 4.56 -3.07 4.79
C LEU A 32 4.86 -1.94 5.77
N MET A 33 6.11 -1.84 6.28
CA MET A 33 6.51 -0.74 7.16
C MET A 33 6.37 0.64 6.52
N GLN A 34 6.73 0.76 5.23
CA GLN A 34 6.58 1.99 4.48
C GLN A 34 5.10 2.39 4.33
N HIS A 35 4.22 1.43 4.05
CA HIS A 35 2.79 1.67 3.94
C HIS A 35 2.14 2.03 5.27
N ASP A 36 2.56 1.41 6.37
CA ASP A 36 2.10 1.78 7.72
C ASP A 36 2.49 3.24 8.06
N ASN A 37 3.72 3.64 7.74
CA ASN A 37 4.18 5.02 7.91
C ASN A 37 3.38 6.02 7.04
N TYR A 38 3.05 5.63 5.81
CA TYR A 38 2.18 6.41 4.93
C TYR A 38 0.78 6.58 5.53
N CYS A 39 0.15 5.49 5.97
CA CYS A 39 -1.17 5.54 6.62
C CYS A 39 -1.16 6.40 7.89
N ASN A 40 -0.11 6.30 8.72
CA ASN A 40 0.03 7.11 9.92
C ASN A 40 0.18 8.60 9.58
N THR A 41 0.92 8.92 8.53
CA THR A 41 1.01 10.30 8.02
C THR A 41 -0.37 10.82 7.61
N LEU A 42 -1.15 10.05 6.84
CA LEU A 42 -2.50 10.46 6.45
C LEU A 42 -3.42 10.69 7.65
N ARG A 43 -3.37 9.80 8.66
CA ARG A 43 -4.13 9.99 9.91
C ARG A 43 -3.70 11.25 10.65
N SER A 44 -2.40 11.54 10.70
CA SER A 44 -1.87 12.75 11.36
C SER A 44 -2.30 14.05 10.67
N LEU A 45 -2.59 13.98 9.36
CA LEU A 45 -3.16 15.08 8.58
C LEU A 45 -4.68 15.22 8.77
N GLY A 46 -5.31 14.38 9.60
CA GLY A 46 -6.73 14.46 9.93
C GLY A 46 -7.65 13.68 8.99
N LEU A 47 -7.12 12.75 8.17
CA LEU A 47 -7.95 11.92 7.30
C LEU A 47 -8.47 10.67 8.01
N GLU A 48 -9.75 10.37 7.79
CA GLU A 48 -10.34 9.07 8.08
C GLU A 48 -9.91 8.05 7.00
N LEU A 49 -9.31 6.93 7.42
CA LEU A 49 -8.84 5.90 6.49
C LEU A 49 -9.79 4.70 6.43
N PHE A 50 -10.24 4.39 5.22
CA PHE A 50 -10.89 3.13 4.87
C PHE A 50 -9.83 2.15 4.38
N VAL A 51 -9.42 1.24 5.25
CA VAL A 51 -8.34 0.28 4.99
C VAL A 51 -8.92 -1.04 4.49
N LEU A 52 -8.67 -1.35 3.22
CA LEU A 52 -9.01 -2.63 2.61
C LEU A 52 -7.93 -3.67 2.93
N ASP A 53 -8.34 -4.93 3.09
CA ASP A 53 -7.39 -6.04 3.21
C ASP A 53 -6.66 -6.29 1.88
N SER A 54 -5.45 -6.85 1.99
CA SER A 54 -4.70 -7.33 0.83
C SER A 54 -5.46 -8.48 0.17
N ASP A 55 -5.38 -8.57 -1.17
CA ASP A 55 -5.94 -9.69 -1.93
C ASP A 55 -4.79 -10.47 -2.59
N PRO A 56 -4.56 -11.75 -2.20
CA PRO A 56 -3.49 -12.57 -2.76
C PRO A 56 -3.55 -12.74 -4.29
N LYS A 57 -4.69 -12.43 -4.93
CA LYS A 57 -4.86 -12.47 -6.38
C LYS A 57 -4.41 -11.17 -7.08
N LEU A 58 -4.10 -10.12 -6.33
CA LEU A 58 -3.80 -8.78 -6.84
C LEU A 58 -2.47 -8.27 -6.29
N ALA A 59 -1.36 -8.61 -6.97
CA ALA A 59 -0.01 -8.19 -6.57
C ALA A 59 0.14 -6.66 -6.41
N ASP A 60 -0.50 -5.91 -7.31
CA ASP A 60 -0.49 -4.44 -7.35
C ASP A 60 -1.70 -3.82 -6.63
N GLY A 61 -2.48 -4.61 -5.88
CA GLY A 61 -3.73 -4.16 -5.27
C GLY A 61 -3.58 -3.01 -4.25
N VAL A 62 -2.36 -2.77 -3.76
CA VAL A 62 -2.03 -1.61 -2.90
C VAL A 62 -2.22 -0.27 -3.62
N PHE A 63 -2.07 -0.24 -4.95
CA PHE A 63 -2.18 0.97 -5.77
C PHE A 63 -3.65 1.20 -6.15
N VAL A 64 -4.35 1.97 -5.31
CA VAL A 64 -5.79 2.27 -5.44
C VAL A 64 -6.07 3.61 -6.15
N GLU A 65 -5.03 4.29 -6.65
CA GLU A 65 -5.10 5.46 -7.54
C GLU A 65 -5.27 5.02 -8.99
#